data_AF-A0A4Q3VIR8-F1
#
_entry.id   AF-A0A4Q3VIR8-F1
#
_cell.length_a   1.000
_cell.length_b   1.000
_cell.length_c   1.000
_cell.angle_alpha   90.00
_cell.angle_beta   90.00
_cell.angle_gamma   90.00
#
_symmetry.space_group_name_H-M   'P 1'
#
loop_
_entity.id
_entity.type
_entity.pdbx_description
1 polymer ?
#
loop_
_entity_poly.entity_id
_entity_poly.type
_entity_poly.pdbx_seq_one_letter_code
_entity_poly.pdbx_strand_id
1 'polypeptide(L)'
;MKRPVSLVASLLLTLGVTAACSAAAAGKPQMAEACSSKMGSQTGCACFADTMEKTLSPEEFGQVAQAMYDNKKSSNMMPGNLASDAKISGAISEATMACFSA
;
A
#
# COMPACT_ATOMS: atom_id res chain seq x y z
N MET A 1 22.53 -44.70 6.27
CA MET A 1 21.51 -43.67 6.56
C MET A 1 22.02 -42.33 6.04
N LYS A 2 21.34 -41.70 5.07
CA LYS A 2 21.71 -40.39 4.47
C LYS A 2 20.77 -39.33 5.07
N ARG A 3 21.30 -38.35 5.80
CA ARG A 3 20.52 -37.23 6.35
C ARG A 3 20.60 -36.05 5.36
N PRO A 4 19.47 -35.52 4.85
CA PRO A 4 19.50 -34.32 4.02
C PRO A 4 19.78 -33.10 4.91
N VAL A 5 20.84 -32.37 4.58
CA VAL A 5 21.21 -31.10 5.21
C VAL A 5 20.22 -30.04 4.73
N SER A 6 19.61 -29.37 5.71
CA SER A 6 18.56 -28.37 5.55
C SER A 6 19.08 -27.16 4.74
N LEU A 7 18.65 -27.06 3.49
CA LEU A 7 18.94 -25.96 2.55
C LEU A 7 18.13 -24.67 2.85
N VAL A 8 17.47 -24.58 4.01
CA VAL A 8 16.54 -23.49 4.34
C VAL A 8 17.25 -22.33 5.06
N ALA A 9 18.51 -22.49 5.48
CA ALA A 9 19.24 -21.44 6.20
C ALA A 9 19.87 -20.38 5.29
N SER A 10 20.03 -20.64 3.99
CA SER A 10 20.74 -19.74 3.08
C SER A 10 19.87 -18.64 2.46
N LEU A 11 18.55 -18.61 2.73
CA LEU A 11 17.64 -17.60 2.16
C LEU A 11 17.47 -16.34 3.03
N LEU A 12 18.15 -16.25 4.18
CA LEU A 12 17.93 -15.15 5.14
C LEU A 12 18.91 -13.97 4.99
N LEU A 13 19.87 -14.02 4.05
CA LEU A 13 20.93 -13.00 3.94
C LEU A 13 20.76 -12.01 2.78
N THR A 14 19.67 -12.06 2.00
CA THR A 14 19.43 -11.13 0.88
C THR A 14 18.34 -10.08 1.14
N LEU A 15 17.74 -10.06 2.33
CA LEU A 15 16.65 -9.13 2.69
C LEU A 15 17.12 -7.72 3.12
N GLY A 16 18.42 -7.42 2.99
CA GLY A 16 18.99 -6.20 3.56
C GLY A 16 18.77 -4.89 2.79
N VAL A 17 18.40 -4.90 1.50
CA VAL A 17 18.35 -3.64 0.70
C VAL A 17 17.20 -3.58 -0.33
N THR A 18 16.33 -4.59 -0.44
CA THR A 18 15.24 -4.58 -1.45
C THR A 18 13.84 -4.32 -0.88
N ALA A 19 13.69 -4.21 0.44
CA ALA A 19 12.38 -4.00 1.08
C ALA A 19 11.74 -2.62 0.78
N ALA A 20 12.52 -1.61 0.38
CA ALA A 20 11.98 -0.31 -0.01
C ALA A 20 11.42 -0.28 -1.45
N CYS A 21 11.86 -1.18 -2.33
CA CYS A 21 11.43 -1.19 -3.74
C CYS A 21 10.24 -2.12 -4.00
N SER A 22 10.08 -3.18 -3.20
CA SER A 22 8.94 -4.11 -3.33
C SER A 22 7.64 -3.59 -2.70
N ALA A 23 7.71 -2.62 -1.79
CA ALA A 23 6.52 -1.99 -1.19
C ALA A 23 5.77 -1.10 -2.19
N ALA A 24 6.50 -0.38 -3.07
CA ALA A 24 5.89 0.42 -4.13
C ALA A 24 5.23 -0.46 -5.22
N ALA A 25 5.93 -1.52 -5.66
CA ALA A 25 5.43 -2.42 -6.70
C ALA A 25 4.20 -3.25 -6.25
N ALA A 26 4.10 -3.60 -4.97
CA ALA A 26 2.93 -4.28 -4.40
C ALA A 26 1.85 -3.31 -3.86
N GLY A 27 2.17 -2.03 -3.71
CA GLY A 27 1.31 -1.05 -3.04
C GLY A 27 0.02 -0.75 -3.81
N LYS A 28 0.07 -0.69 -5.14
CA LYS A 28 -1.13 -0.46 -5.97
C LYS A 28 -2.23 -1.49 -5.80
N PRO A 29 -1.99 -2.81 -5.99
CA PRO A 29 -3.06 -3.79 -5.81
C PRO A 29 -3.57 -3.82 -4.37
N GLN A 30 -2.69 -3.63 -3.38
CA GLN A 30 -3.08 -3.56 -1.96
C GLN A 30 -3.98 -2.37 -1.66
N MET A 31 -3.63 -1.19 -2.18
CA MET A 31 -4.40 0.04 -2.02
C MET A 31 -5.73 -0.03 -2.78
N ALA A 32 -5.73 -0.53 -4.01
CA ALA A 32 -6.94 -0.72 -4.81
C ALA A 32 -7.90 -1.73 -4.14
N GLU A 33 -7.38 -2.82 -3.58
CA GLU A 33 -8.19 -3.80 -2.84
C GLU A 33 -8.77 -3.18 -1.57
N ALA A 34 -7.94 -2.50 -0.76
CA ALA A 34 -8.39 -1.85 0.46
C ALA A 34 -9.47 -0.81 0.14
N CYS A 35 -9.22 0.08 -0.82
CA CYS A 35 -10.20 1.05 -1.31
C CYS A 35 -11.49 0.38 -1.79
N SER A 36 -11.40 -0.66 -2.63
CA SER A 36 -12.57 -1.32 -3.21
C SER A 36 -13.43 -1.97 -2.13
N SER A 37 -12.81 -2.47 -1.06
CA SER A 37 -13.53 -3.07 0.07
C SER A 37 -14.44 -2.09 0.82
N LYS A 38 -14.20 -0.77 0.71
CA LYS A 38 -15.04 0.26 1.34
C LYS A 38 -15.84 1.10 0.34
N MET A 39 -15.26 1.46 -0.80
CA MET A 39 -15.88 2.33 -1.80
C MET A 39 -16.69 1.55 -2.85
N GLY A 40 -16.47 0.24 -2.98
CA GLY A 40 -17.24 -0.62 -3.90
C GLY A 40 -16.96 -0.41 -5.40
N SER A 41 -16.04 0.49 -5.79
CA SER A 41 -15.71 0.79 -7.19
C SER A 41 -14.27 0.39 -7.52
N GLN A 42 -14.11 -0.69 -8.29
CA GLN A 42 -12.78 -1.14 -8.74
C GLN A 42 -12.08 -0.10 -9.63
N THR A 43 -12.81 0.53 -10.56
CA THR A 43 -12.25 1.53 -11.48
C THR A 43 -11.82 2.80 -10.75
N GLY A 44 -12.65 3.31 -9.84
CA GLY A 44 -12.29 4.47 -9.02
C GLY A 44 -11.10 4.18 -8.12
N CYS A 45 -11.02 2.98 -7.54
CA CYS A 45 -9.92 2.58 -6.68
C CYS A 45 -8.61 2.31 -7.42
N ALA A 46 -8.67 1.87 -8.68
CA ALA A 46 -7.48 1.81 -9.55
C ALA A 46 -6.96 3.23 -9.84
N CYS A 47 -7.85 4.15 -10.23
CA CYS A 47 -7.50 5.57 -10.41
C CYS A 47 -6.93 6.20 -9.14
N PHE A 48 -7.51 5.88 -7.98
CA PHE A 48 -7.04 6.36 -6.68
C PHE A 48 -5.61 5.90 -6.40
N ALA A 49 -5.33 4.61 -6.58
CA ALA A 49 -3.99 4.06 -6.38
C ALA A 49 -2.97 4.66 -7.36
N ASP A 50 -3.36 4.89 -8.62
CA ASP A 50 -2.52 5.56 -9.62
C ASP A 50 -2.23 7.03 -9.27
N THR A 51 -3.23 7.74 -8.74
CA THR A 51 -3.06 9.16 -8.34
C THR A 51 -2.17 9.25 -7.10
N MET A 52 -2.39 8.39 -6.11
CA MET A 52 -1.56 8.34 -4.89
C MET A 52 -0.09 8.03 -5.19
N GLU A 53 0.20 7.11 -6.13
CA GLU A 53 1.58 6.81 -6.54
C GLU A 53 2.25 8.00 -7.25
N LYS A 54 1.48 8.82 -7.99
CA LYS A 54 2.01 10.01 -8.67
C LYS A 54 2.25 11.18 -7.72
N THR A 55 1.41 11.33 -6.69
CA THR A 55 1.45 12.45 -5.76
C THR A 55 2.45 12.22 -4.61
N LEU A 56 2.63 10.97 -4.18
CA LEU A 56 3.51 10.60 -3.08
C LEU A 56 4.87 10.07 -3.56
N SER A 57 5.89 10.14 -2.70
CA SER A 57 7.13 9.41 -2.96
C SER A 57 6.87 7.89 -2.90
N PRO A 58 7.71 7.05 -3.52
CA PRO A 58 7.54 5.59 -3.46
C PRO A 58 7.51 5.03 -2.03
N GLU A 59 8.25 5.65 -1.11
CA GLU A 59 8.30 5.27 0.31
C GLU A 59 7.00 5.67 1.03
N GLU A 60 6.52 6.89 0.83
CA GLU A 60 5.25 7.37 1.38
C GLU A 60 4.07 6.55 0.83
N PHE A 61 4.06 6.30 -0.48
CA PHE A 61 3.05 5.47 -1.13
C PHE A 61 3.04 4.05 -0.56
N GLY A 62 4.21 3.42 -0.41
CA GLY A 62 4.33 2.08 0.19
C GLY A 62 3.81 2.04 1.62
N GLN A 63 4.14 3.05 2.44
CA GLN A 63 3.64 3.16 3.81
C GLN A 63 2.12 3.32 3.86
N VAL A 64 1.55 4.18 3.01
CA VAL A 64 0.11 4.40 2.94
C VAL A 64 -0.62 3.17 2.42
N ALA A 65 -0.13 2.54 1.35
CA ALA A 65 -0.70 1.33 0.78
C ALA A 65 -0.76 0.18 1.80
N GLN A 66 0.35 -0.04 2.49
CA GLN A 66 0.43 -1.07 3.53
C GLN A 66 -0.50 -0.75 4.69
N ALA A 67 -0.50 0.49 5.16
CA ALA A 67 -1.37 0.92 6.25
C ALA A 67 -2.86 0.78 5.89
N MET A 68 -3.24 1.10 4.65
CA MET A 68 -4.60 0.90 4.13
C MET A 68 -4.99 -0.57 4.09
N TYR A 69 -4.08 -1.41 3.62
CA TYR A 69 -4.30 -2.85 3.53
C TYR A 69 -4.42 -3.50 4.92
N ASP A 70 -3.53 -3.15 5.85
CA ASP A 70 -3.53 -3.66 7.21
C ASP A 70 -4.78 -3.21 7.99
N ASN A 71 -5.29 -2.01 7.70
CA ASN A 71 -6.47 -1.44 8.35
C ASN A 71 -7.76 -1.57 7.54
N LYS A 72 -7.79 -2.34 6.43
CA LYS A 72 -8.99 -2.47 5.58
C LYS A 72 -10.23 -2.98 6.32
N LYS A 73 -10.02 -3.79 7.38
CA LYS A 73 -11.08 -4.30 8.27
C LYS A 73 -11.44 -3.33 9.41
N SER A 74 -10.63 -2.31 9.65
CA SER A 74 -10.87 -1.29 10.65
C SER A 74 -11.87 -0.24 10.13
N SER A 75 -12.52 0.46 11.07
CA SER A 75 -13.42 1.58 10.72
C SER A 75 -12.65 2.73 10.06
N ASN A 76 -11.40 2.97 10.47
CA ASN A 76 -10.65 4.17 10.07
C ASN A 76 -9.79 4.01 8.81
N MET A 77 -9.76 2.84 8.16
CA MET A 77 -8.91 2.48 6.99
C MET A 77 -7.41 2.76 7.07
N MET A 78 -6.94 3.61 7.97
CA MET A 78 -5.59 4.10 8.04
C MET A 78 -5.33 4.51 9.50
N PRO A 79 -4.12 4.34 10.01
CA PRO A 79 -3.78 4.78 11.36
C PRO A 79 -3.73 6.30 11.43
N GLY A 80 -4.10 6.86 12.58
CA GLY A 80 -4.32 8.31 12.76
C GLY A 80 -3.09 9.17 12.47
N ASN A 81 -1.88 8.62 12.63
CA ASN A 81 -0.63 9.32 12.32
C ASN A 81 -0.46 9.59 10.81
N LEU A 82 -0.89 8.67 9.94
CA LEU A 82 -0.84 8.88 8.49
C LEU A 82 -2.03 9.71 8.00
N ALA A 83 -3.21 9.53 8.62
CA ALA A 83 -4.37 10.36 8.30
C ALA A 83 -4.22 11.83 8.71
N SER A 84 -3.41 12.09 9.75
CA SER A 84 -3.12 13.46 10.22
C SER A 84 -1.94 14.12 9.49
N ASP A 85 -1.21 13.37 8.66
CA ASP A 85 -0.17 13.95 7.82
C ASP A 85 -0.82 14.77 6.71
N ALA A 86 -0.50 16.08 6.67
CA ALA A 86 -1.16 17.01 5.76
C ALA A 86 -0.91 16.66 4.28
N LYS A 87 0.24 16.06 3.95
CA LYS A 87 0.60 15.68 2.59
C LYS A 87 -0.14 14.43 2.17
N ILE A 88 -0.19 13.41 3.02
CA ILE A 88 -0.94 12.17 2.77
C ILE A 88 -2.44 12.48 2.70
N SER A 89 -2.97 13.26 3.65
CA SER A 89 -4.37 13.68 3.67
C SER A 89 -4.75 14.50 2.44
N GLY A 90 -3.86 15.40 1.99
CA GLY A 90 -4.01 16.14 0.75
C GLY A 90 -4.05 15.21 -0.48
N ALA A 91 -3.11 14.28 -0.58
CA ALA A 91 -3.04 13.31 -1.67
C ALA A 91 -4.28 12.41 -1.73
N ILE A 92 -4.77 11.94 -0.58
CA ILE A 92 -6.02 11.14 -0.49
C ILE A 92 -7.21 11.96 -0.97
N SER A 93 -7.30 13.22 -0.53
CA SER A 93 -8.40 14.12 -0.91
C SER A 93 -8.39 14.42 -2.41
N GLU A 94 -7.22 14.71 -2.97
CA GLU A 94 -7.01 14.91 -4.41
C GLU A 94 -7.36 13.66 -5.21
N ALA A 95 -6.83 12.50 -4.83
CA ALA A 95 -7.13 11.23 -5.48
C ALA A 95 -8.62 10.87 -5.38
N THR A 96 -9.26 11.18 -4.26
CA THR A 96 -10.70 10.96 -4.09
C THR A 96 -11.49 11.85 -5.03
N MET A 97 -11.15 13.14 -5.10
CA MET A 97 -11.82 14.09 -6.00
C MET A 97 -11.59 13.75 -7.48
N ALA A 98 -10.37 13.35 -7.85
CA ALA A 98 -10.03 13.01 -9.23
C ALA A 98 -10.73 11.73 -9.71
N CYS A 99 -10.99 10.77 -8.81
CA CYS A 99 -11.37 9.41 -9.20
C CYS A 99 -12.79 8.98 -8.79
N PHE A 100 -13.43 9.70 -7.86
CA PHE A 100 -14.77 9.38 -7.37
C PHE A 100 -15.78 10.53 -7.40
N SER A 101 -15.38 11.77 -7.65
CA SER A 101 -16.36 12.80 -8.00
C SER A 101 -16.78 12.63 -9.45
N ALA A 102 -18.02 12.18 -9.64
CA ALA A 102 -18.79 12.34 -10.86
C ALA A 102 -19.82 13.45 -10.65
#